data_AF-A0A3A0AX61-F1
#
_entry.id   AF-A0A3A0AX61-F1
#
_cell.length_a   1.000
_cell.length_b   1.000
_cell.length_c   1.000
_cell.angle_alpha   90.00
_cell.angle_beta   90.00
_cell.angle_gamma   90.00
#
_symmetry.space_group_name_H-M   'P 1'
#
loop_
_entity.id
_entity.type
_entity.pdbx_description
1 polymer ?
#
loop_
_entity_poly.entity_id
_entity_poly.type
_entity_poly.pdbx_seq_one_letter_code
_entity_poly.pdbx_strand_id
1 'polypeptide(L)'
;MLIEELLTSRRAPTDADIKEILQRLATAPLAKHNVRTTHRLRGAASGASLGREAPADLVHLLKRISEGQWSPSTTLEQYQEDLHAAAQVPSSRLAIYSDWHGALAVAVANTRDCVPDSRIGPRPEALLFVVYSAMSSTILTGYMASSLSVTRLGPDIRWLT
;
A
#
# COMPACT_ATOMS: atom_id res chain seq x y z
N MET A 1 -8.83 -7.36 -17.51
CA MET A 1 -9.21 -6.69 -16.24
C MET A 1 -8.97 -5.19 -16.38
N LEU A 2 -9.76 -4.28 -15.77
CA LEU A 2 -9.71 -2.83 -16.08
C LEU A 2 -8.30 -2.20 -16.09
N ILE A 3 -7.48 -2.42 -15.05
CA ILE A 3 -6.12 -1.85 -14.98
C ILE A 3 -5.24 -2.34 -16.14
N GLU A 4 -5.28 -3.63 -16.43
CA GLU A 4 -4.54 -4.26 -17.52
C GLU A 4 -4.99 -3.75 -18.90
N GLU A 5 -6.29 -3.54 -19.08
CA GLU A 5 -6.86 -2.92 -20.28
C GLU A 5 -6.34 -1.48 -20.45
N LEU A 6 -6.34 -0.67 -19.39
CA LEU A 6 -5.83 0.71 -19.43
C LEU A 6 -4.32 0.78 -19.72
N LEU A 7 -3.55 -0.20 -19.22
CA LEU A 7 -2.12 -0.31 -19.52
C LEU A 7 -1.87 -0.71 -20.98
N THR A 8 -2.62 -1.69 -21.49
CA THR A 8 -2.44 -2.24 -22.83
C THR A 8 -2.95 -1.30 -23.93
N SER A 9 -4.17 -0.79 -23.78
CA SER A 9 -4.81 0.08 -24.77
C SER A 9 -4.25 1.50 -24.76
N ARG A 10 -3.61 1.92 -23.66
CA ARG A 10 -3.15 3.29 -23.40
C ARG A 10 -4.27 4.35 -23.54
N ARG A 11 -5.56 3.96 -23.55
CA ARG A 11 -6.70 4.90 -23.63
C ARG A 11 -6.73 5.83 -22.42
N ALA A 12 -7.29 7.03 -22.55
CA ALA A 12 -7.52 7.92 -21.41
C ALA A 12 -8.46 7.23 -20.38
N PRO A 13 -8.17 7.31 -19.07
CA PRO A 13 -9.11 6.87 -18.05
C PRO A 13 -10.30 7.81 -18.03
N THR A 14 -11.47 7.27 -17.76
CA THR A 14 -12.68 8.01 -17.40
C THR A 14 -12.76 8.12 -15.88
N ASP A 15 -13.59 9.05 -15.38
CA ASP A 15 -13.87 9.16 -13.94
C ASP A 15 -14.45 7.86 -13.37
N ALA A 16 -15.22 7.12 -14.17
CA ALA A 16 -15.75 5.82 -13.80
C ALA A 16 -14.64 4.79 -13.61
N ASP A 17 -13.62 4.76 -14.50
CA ASP A 17 -12.48 3.86 -14.36
C ASP A 17 -11.70 4.14 -13.07
N ILE A 18 -11.44 5.42 -12.78
CA ILE A 18 -10.72 5.85 -11.57
C ILE A 18 -11.48 5.45 -10.32
N LYS A 19 -12.79 5.73 -10.28
CA LYS A 19 -13.66 5.38 -9.16
C LYS A 19 -13.72 3.87 -8.94
N GLU A 20 -13.81 3.08 -10.00
CA GLU A 20 -13.81 1.62 -9.90
C GLU A 20 -12.51 1.08 -9.28
N ILE A 21 -11.35 1.60 -9.72
CA ILE A 21 -10.05 1.17 -9.19
C ILE A 21 -9.91 1.55 -7.71
N LEU A 22 -10.27 2.79 -7.34
CA LEU A 22 -10.23 3.23 -5.94
C LEU A 22 -11.18 2.41 -5.06
N GLN A 23 -12.38 2.09 -5.54
CA GLN A 23 -13.32 1.25 -4.80
C GLN A 23 -12.80 -0.17 -4.57
N ARG A 24 -12.13 -0.77 -5.56
CA ARG A 24 -11.46 -2.07 -5.39
C ARG A 24 -10.35 -1.99 -4.36
N LEU A 25 -9.50 -0.96 -4.42
CA LEU A 25 -8.42 -0.77 -3.46
C LEU A 25 -8.97 -0.55 -2.03
N ALA A 26 -10.01 0.25 -1.89
CA ALA A 26 -10.66 0.59 -0.63
C ALA A 26 -11.30 -0.61 0.10
N THR A 27 -11.42 -1.77 -0.56
CA THR A 27 -12.02 -2.99 0.00
C THR A 27 -11.13 -4.22 -0.13
N ALA A 28 -10.01 -4.11 -0.83
CA ALA A 28 -9.11 -5.22 -1.10
C ALA A 28 -8.41 -5.70 0.18
N PRO A 29 -8.33 -7.01 0.44
CA PRO A 29 -7.57 -7.51 1.57
C PRO A 29 -6.06 -7.31 1.35
N LEU A 30 -5.29 -7.22 2.43
CA LEU A 30 -3.83 -7.34 2.32
C LEU A 30 -3.44 -8.76 1.92
N ALA A 31 -2.35 -8.86 1.16
CA ALA A 31 -1.79 -10.14 0.77
C ALA A 31 -1.35 -10.94 2.02
N LYS A 32 -1.80 -12.20 2.11
CA LYS A 32 -1.53 -13.10 3.25
C LYS A 32 -0.59 -14.26 2.94
N HIS A 33 -0.04 -14.31 1.73
CA HIS A 33 0.92 -15.35 1.38
C HIS A 33 2.17 -15.23 2.27
N ASN A 34 2.82 -16.36 2.56
CA ASN A 34 4.04 -16.33 3.35
C ASN A 34 5.19 -15.71 2.56
N VAL A 35 5.94 -14.84 3.22
CA VAL A 35 7.15 -14.22 2.68
C VAL A 35 8.31 -14.43 3.63
N ARG A 36 9.52 -14.40 3.06
CA ARG A 36 10.74 -14.51 3.84
C ARG A 36 10.92 -13.28 4.74
N THR A 37 11.13 -13.52 6.02
CA THR A 37 11.42 -12.46 6.98
C THR A 37 12.89 -12.05 6.90
N THR A 38 13.14 -10.74 6.99
CA THR A 38 14.51 -10.22 7.10
C THR A 38 15.04 -10.44 8.51
N HIS A 39 16.36 -10.53 8.66
CA HIS A 39 16.98 -10.73 9.99
C HIS A 39 16.59 -9.65 10.99
N ARG A 40 16.37 -8.41 10.53
CA ARG A 40 15.97 -7.28 11.37
C ARG A 40 14.56 -7.41 11.95
N LEU A 41 13.67 -8.13 11.27
CA LEU A 41 12.30 -8.38 11.74
C LEU A 41 12.19 -9.66 12.58
N ARG A 42 13.21 -10.52 12.54
CA ARG A 42 13.29 -11.70 13.41
C ARG A 42 13.60 -11.24 14.83
N GLY A 43 12.67 -11.46 15.76
CA GLY A 43 12.79 -11.08 17.16
C GLY A 43 12.35 -9.64 17.50
N ALA A 44 11.89 -8.86 16.52
CA ALA A 44 11.47 -7.46 16.72
C ALA A 44 9.97 -7.27 16.98
N ALA A 45 9.16 -8.32 16.90
CA ALA A 45 7.73 -8.20 17.11
C ALA A 45 7.38 -8.39 18.59
N SER A 46 6.65 -7.41 19.14
CA SER A 46 6.07 -7.35 20.48
C SER A 46 5.56 -8.71 20.97
N GLY A 47 6.43 -9.47 21.66
CA GLY A 47 6.09 -10.73 22.33
C GLY A 47 6.16 -12.02 21.50
N ALA A 48 6.48 -11.98 20.20
CA ALA A 48 6.62 -13.20 19.38
C ALA A 48 7.77 -13.11 18.36
N SER A 49 8.66 -14.10 18.35
CA SER A 49 9.71 -14.19 17.33
C SER A 49 9.13 -14.62 16.00
N LEU A 50 9.12 -13.73 15.00
CA LEU A 50 8.85 -14.14 13.62
C LEU A 50 9.87 -15.22 13.20
N GLY A 51 9.36 -16.32 12.66
CA GLY A 51 10.18 -17.38 12.05
C GLY A 51 10.87 -16.91 10.77
N ARG A 52 11.47 -17.85 10.03
CA ARG A 52 12.10 -17.57 8.73
C ARG A 52 11.12 -17.05 7.69
N GLU A 53 9.85 -17.43 7.83
CA GLU A 53 8.73 -17.02 6.99
C GLU A 53 7.55 -16.61 7.88
N ALA A 54 6.75 -15.68 7.39
CA ALA A 54 5.54 -15.20 8.04
C ALA A 54 4.58 -14.61 6.99
N PRO A 55 3.28 -14.44 7.33
CA PRO A 55 2.32 -13.77 6.45
C PRO A 55 2.78 -12.37 6.03
N ALA A 56 2.63 -12.04 4.75
CA ALA A 56 3.13 -10.79 4.17
C ALA A 56 2.55 -9.54 4.86
N ASP A 57 1.25 -9.53 5.13
CA ASP A 57 0.54 -8.47 5.86
C ASP A 57 1.21 -8.13 7.20
N LEU A 58 1.51 -9.15 8.02
CA LEU A 58 2.21 -9.02 9.29
C LEU A 58 3.65 -8.51 9.10
N VAL A 59 4.37 -9.05 8.12
CA VAL A 59 5.74 -8.62 7.79
C VAL A 59 5.76 -7.16 7.36
N HIS A 60 4.80 -6.72 6.56
CA HIS A 60 4.66 -5.33 6.12
C HIS A 60 4.39 -4.42 7.32
N LEU A 61 3.39 -4.71 8.15
CA LEU A 61 3.09 -3.90 9.35
C LEU A 61 4.33 -3.75 10.25
N LEU A 62 4.97 -4.86 10.62
CA LEU A 62 6.12 -4.83 11.52
C LEU A 62 7.30 -4.08 10.91
N LYS A 63 7.51 -4.18 9.60
CA LYS A 63 8.48 -3.34 8.90
C LYS A 63 8.19 -1.87 9.10
N ARG A 64 6.94 -1.42 8.90
CA ARG A 64 6.57 -0.01 9.03
C ARG A 64 6.65 0.51 10.47
N ILE A 65 6.29 -0.32 11.44
CA ILE A 65 6.54 -0.01 12.87
C ILE A 65 8.05 0.15 13.12
N SER A 66 8.88 -0.77 12.62
CA SER A 66 10.35 -0.71 12.81
C SER A 66 11.02 0.49 12.12
N GLU A 67 10.39 1.02 11.06
CA GLU A 67 10.80 2.24 10.37
C GLU A 67 10.27 3.51 11.08
N GLY A 68 9.39 3.35 12.07
CA GLY A 68 8.78 4.43 12.83
C GLY A 68 7.62 5.12 12.12
N GLN A 69 7.10 4.53 11.04
CA GLN A 69 6.02 5.11 10.25
C GLN A 69 4.66 4.96 10.95
N TRP A 70 4.43 3.82 11.60
CA TRP A 70 3.25 3.56 12.43
C TRP A 70 3.63 3.41 13.90
N SER A 71 2.66 3.68 14.77
CA SER A 71 2.77 3.47 16.21
C SER A 71 2.99 1.98 16.52
N PRO A 72 3.83 1.62 17.52
CA PRO A 72 4.01 0.24 17.96
C PRO A 72 2.73 -0.47 18.45
N SER A 73 1.68 0.28 18.78
CA SER A 73 0.37 -0.27 19.19
C SER A 73 -0.58 -0.54 18.03
N THR A 74 -0.18 -0.24 16.79
CA THR A 74 -1.04 -0.40 15.61
C THR A 74 -1.27 -1.88 15.34
N THR A 75 -2.52 -2.30 15.26
CA THR A 75 -2.88 -3.68 14.89
C THR A 75 -2.94 -3.88 13.37
N LEU A 76 -3.06 -5.13 12.92
CA LEU A 76 -3.16 -5.43 11.49
C LEU A 76 -4.45 -4.88 10.88
N GLU A 77 -5.56 -4.97 11.62
CA GLU A 77 -6.86 -4.44 11.23
C GLU A 77 -6.79 -2.93 11.07
N GLN A 78 -6.20 -2.24 12.05
CA GLN A 78 -6.00 -0.79 12.00
C GLN A 78 -5.11 -0.36 10.84
N TYR A 79 -4.02 -1.08 10.62
CA TYR A 79 -3.15 -0.84 9.48
C TYR A 79 -3.91 -1.01 8.15
N GLN A 80 -4.71 -2.06 8.02
CA GLN A 80 -5.53 -2.28 6.82
C GLN A 80 -6.58 -1.16 6.63
N GLU A 81 -7.25 -0.73 7.71
CA GLU A 81 -8.17 0.42 7.68
C GLU A 81 -7.48 1.68 7.17
N ASP A 82 -6.27 1.97 7.66
CA ASP A 82 -5.48 3.12 7.22
C ASP A 82 -5.16 3.03 5.70
N LEU A 83 -4.83 1.83 5.20
CA LEU A 83 -4.59 1.63 3.77
C LEU A 83 -5.86 1.80 2.93
N HIS A 84 -7.01 1.35 3.44
CA HIS A 84 -8.31 1.56 2.78
C HIS A 84 -8.68 3.05 2.75
N ALA A 85 -8.46 3.77 3.86
CA ALA A 85 -8.71 5.20 3.95
C ALA A 85 -7.92 6.00 2.89
N ALA A 86 -6.69 5.58 2.57
CA ALA A 86 -5.89 6.22 1.53
C ALA A 86 -6.49 6.15 0.12
N ALA A 87 -7.44 5.24 -0.16
CA ALA A 87 -8.17 5.23 -1.44
C ALA A 87 -9.52 5.96 -1.37
N GLN A 88 -9.94 6.38 -0.18
CA GLN A 88 -11.23 7.02 0.06
C GLN A 88 -11.12 8.54 0.22
N VAL A 89 -9.93 9.09 0.48
CA VAL A 89 -9.78 10.54 0.61
C VAL A 89 -9.92 11.24 -0.75
N PRO A 90 -10.63 12.38 -0.85
CA PRO A 90 -10.84 13.07 -2.13
C PRO A 90 -9.55 13.56 -2.80
N SER A 91 -8.49 13.78 -2.01
CA SER A 91 -7.17 14.22 -2.48
C SER A 91 -6.30 13.07 -3.00
N SER A 92 -6.78 11.83 -2.97
CA SER A 92 -6.02 10.67 -3.42
C SER A 92 -5.66 10.76 -4.89
N ARG A 93 -4.37 10.56 -5.15
CA ARG A 93 -3.84 10.41 -6.50
C ARG A 93 -3.75 8.95 -6.84
N LEU A 94 -4.08 8.61 -8.09
CA LEU A 94 -4.05 7.24 -8.58
C LEU A 94 -3.05 7.12 -9.73
N ALA A 95 -2.21 6.09 -9.69
CA ALA A 95 -1.41 5.69 -10.83
C ALA A 95 -1.53 4.19 -11.08
N ILE A 96 -1.26 3.80 -12.33
CA ILE A 96 -1.17 2.40 -12.76
C ILE A 96 0.18 2.15 -13.40
N TYR A 97 0.69 0.94 -13.28
CA TYR A 97 1.93 0.51 -13.91
C TYR A 97 1.99 -1.01 -14.01
N SER A 98 2.93 -1.54 -14.79
CA SER A 98 3.27 -2.96 -14.80
C SER A 98 4.64 -3.19 -14.20
N ASP A 99 4.80 -4.32 -13.51
CA ASP A 99 6.09 -4.89 -13.14
C ASP A 99 6.05 -6.42 -13.25
N TRP A 100 7.02 -7.11 -12.63
CA TRP A 100 7.05 -8.57 -12.63
C TRP A 100 5.88 -9.23 -11.87
N HIS A 101 5.13 -8.49 -11.05
CA HIS A 101 3.88 -8.92 -10.40
C HIS A 101 2.64 -8.71 -11.29
N GLY A 102 2.80 -8.17 -12.50
CA GLY A 102 1.72 -7.93 -13.45
C GLY A 102 1.18 -6.49 -13.40
N ALA A 103 -0.14 -6.34 -13.58
CA ALA A 103 -0.81 -5.05 -13.62
C ALA A 103 -1.11 -4.53 -12.20
N LEU A 104 -0.54 -3.38 -11.86
CA LEU A 104 -0.61 -2.78 -10.53
C LEU A 104 -1.29 -1.40 -10.58
N ALA A 105 -1.91 -1.04 -9.46
CA ALA A 105 -2.35 0.32 -9.16
C ALA A 105 -1.70 0.79 -7.85
N VAL A 106 -1.52 2.10 -7.72
CA VAL A 106 -1.06 2.74 -6.49
C VAL A 106 -1.92 3.95 -6.17
N ALA A 107 -2.54 3.93 -5.00
CA ALA A 107 -3.15 5.12 -4.42
C ALA A 107 -2.11 5.86 -3.56
N VAL A 108 -2.10 7.18 -3.67
CA VAL A 108 -1.25 8.07 -2.88
C VAL A 108 -2.09 9.15 -2.23
N ALA A 109 -2.06 9.20 -0.91
CA ALA A 109 -2.78 10.18 -0.10
C ALA A 109 -1.84 10.91 0.84
N ASN A 110 -2.24 12.08 1.34
CA ASN A 110 -1.55 12.69 2.47
C ASN A 110 -1.76 11.80 3.71
N THR A 111 -0.68 11.43 4.38
CA THR A 111 -0.72 10.57 5.57
C THR A 111 -1.67 11.10 6.63
N ARG A 112 -1.70 12.42 6.85
CA ARG A 112 -2.55 13.02 7.89
C ARG A 112 -4.04 12.99 7.57
N ASP A 113 -4.40 12.81 6.30
CA ASP A 113 -5.81 12.75 5.89
C ASP A 113 -6.39 11.34 6.04
N CYS A 114 -5.54 10.31 6.18
CA CYS A 114 -5.95 8.90 6.15
C CYS A 114 -5.45 8.05 7.33
N VAL A 115 -4.49 8.55 8.13
CA VAL A 115 -3.98 7.86 9.32
C VAL A 115 -4.29 8.68 10.57
N PRO A 116 -5.09 8.16 11.52
CA PRO A 116 -5.35 8.84 12.79
C PRO A 116 -4.07 9.13 13.58
N ASP A 117 -4.01 10.29 14.25
CA ASP A 117 -2.83 10.71 15.05
C ASP A 117 -2.38 9.66 16.08
N SER A 118 -3.31 8.91 16.67
CA SER A 118 -2.99 7.83 17.62
C SER A 118 -2.26 6.62 17.01
N ARG A 119 -2.27 6.50 15.68
CA ARG A 119 -1.62 5.41 14.92
C ARG A 119 -0.34 5.87 14.22
N ILE A 120 -0.06 7.17 14.20
CA ILE A 120 1.17 7.72 13.63
C ILE A 120 2.38 7.34 14.49
N GLY A 121 3.43 6.84 13.86
CA GLY A 121 4.69 6.52 14.52
C GLY A 121 5.57 7.76 14.75
N PRO A 122 6.74 7.61 15.39
CA PRO A 122 7.65 8.71 15.70
C PRO A 122 8.35 9.33 14.46
N ARG A 123 8.25 8.69 13.29
CA ARG A 123 8.87 9.10 12.03
C ARG A 123 7.86 8.95 10.88
N PRO A 124 6.72 9.67 10.92
CA PRO A 124 5.79 9.64 9.80
C PRO A 124 6.42 10.34 8.61
N GLU A 125 5.98 9.94 7.43
CA GLU A 125 6.28 10.66 6.19
C GLU A 125 5.01 11.28 5.63
N ALA A 126 5.17 12.24 4.71
CA ALA A 126 4.06 13.09 4.25
C ALA A 126 2.98 12.34 3.44
N LEU A 127 3.36 11.31 2.69
CA LEU A 127 2.48 10.60 1.76
C LEU A 127 2.36 9.13 2.11
N LEU A 128 1.15 8.59 2.13
CA LEU A 128 0.87 7.15 2.23
C LEU A 128 0.65 6.57 0.83
N PHE A 129 1.48 5.58 0.48
CA PHE A 129 1.37 4.79 -0.75
C PHE A 129 0.72 3.45 -0.45
N VAL A 130 -0.26 3.06 -1.26
CA VAL A 130 -0.93 1.75 -1.17
C VAL A 130 -0.87 1.07 -2.53
N VAL A 131 -0.13 -0.03 -2.61
CA VAL A 131 0.09 -0.78 -3.86
C VAL A 131 -0.90 -1.93 -3.93
N TYR A 132 -1.70 -1.95 -4.99
CA TYR A 132 -2.73 -2.95 -5.27
C TYR A 132 -2.34 -3.76 -6.51
N SER A 133 -2.49 -5.08 -6.42
CA SER A 133 -2.36 -5.98 -7.56
C SER A 133 -3.73 -6.29 -8.13
N ALA A 134 -3.91 -5.98 -9.41
CA ALA A 134 -5.11 -6.35 -10.14
C ALA A 134 -5.23 -7.89 -10.19
N MET A 135 -4.12 -8.57 -10.49
CA MET A 135 -4.10 -10.02 -10.71
C MET A 135 -4.52 -10.83 -9.48
N SER A 136 -4.03 -10.46 -8.29
CA SER A 136 -4.42 -11.14 -7.05
C SER A 136 -5.61 -10.50 -6.34
N SER A 137 -6.07 -9.33 -6.81
CA SER A 137 -7.10 -8.52 -6.14
C SER A 137 -6.78 -8.25 -4.66
N THR A 138 -5.50 -8.00 -4.35
CA THR A 138 -5.02 -7.75 -2.99
C THR A 138 -4.14 -6.51 -2.93
N ILE A 139 -4.11 -5.87 -1.76
CA ILE A 139 -3.07 -4.89 -1.43
C ILE A 139 -1.76 -5.65 -1.18
N LEU A 140 -0.72 -5.31 -1.92
CA LEU A 140 0.61 -5.89 -1.77
C LEU A 140 1.36 -5.26 -0.60
N THR A 141 1.31 -3.93 -0.47
CA THR A 141 1.96 -3.20 0.63
C THR A 141 1.36 -1.82 0.80
N GLY A 142 1.45 -1.30 2.02
CA GLY A 142 1.37 0.12 2.34
C GLY A 142 2.70 0.65 2.88
N TYR A 143 3.01 1.91 2.65
CA TYR A 143 4.15 2.59 3.29
C TYR A 143 4.08 4.10 3.14
N MET A 144 4.71 4.82 4.06
CA MET A 144 4.84 6.27 3.98
C MET A 144 6.14 6.67 3.26
N ALA A 145 6.11 7.74 2.49
CA ALA A 145 7.30 8.36 1.89
C ALA A 145 7.19 9.89 1.88
N SER A 146 8.34 10.57 1.88
CA SER A 146 8.40 12.04 1.97
C SER A 146 7.88 12.73 0.71
N SER A 147 8.00 12.08 -0.46
CA SER A 147 7.57 12.61 -1.74
C SER A 147 7.33 11.51 -2.78
N LEU A 148 6.75 11.90 -3.92
CA LEU A 148 6.57 11.03 -5.09
C LEU A 148 7.88 10.59 -5.76
N SER A 149 8.98 11.33 -5.58
CA SER A 149 10.27 11.03 -6.23
C SER A 149 11.08 9.95 -5.53
N VAL A 150 10.75 9.65 -4.26
CA VAL A 150 11.45 8.62 -3.49
C VAL A 150 10.99 7.21 -3.88
N THR A 151 9.82 7.09 -4.50
CA THR A 151 9.25 5.80 -4.86
C THR A 151 9.74 5.33 -6.22
N ARG A 152 10.38 4.16 -6.25
CA ARG A 152 10.69 3.43 -7.50
C ARG A 152 9.44 2.71 -7.98
N LEU A 153 8.49 3.47 -8.52
CA LEU A 153 7.37 2.91 -9.27
C LEU A 153 7.89 2.46 -10.64
N GLY A 154 7.20 1.51 -11.28
CA GLY A 154 7.68 0.88 -12.52
C GLY A 154 7.94 1.91 -13.65
N PRO A 155 8.77 1.54 -14.66
CA PRO A 155 9.16 2.46 -15.73
C PRO A 155 7.97 2.99 -16.55
N ASP A 156 6.87 2.24 -16.58
CA ASP A 156 5.64 2.57 -17.30
C ASP A 156 4.56 3.21 -16.40
N ILE A 157 4.96 3.88 -15.31
CA ILE A 157 3.99 4.55 -14.45
C ILE A 157 3.19 5.60 -15.19
N ARG A 158 1.87 5.51 -15.03
CA ARG A 158 0.91 6.45 -15.58
C ARG A 158 -0.02 6.95 -14.48
N TRP A 159 0.06 8.24 -14.20
CA TRP A 159 -0.89 8.94 -13.34
C TRP A 159 -2.23 9.10 -14.06
N LEU A 160 -3.32 8.78 -13.36
CA LEU A 160 -4.69 8.90 -13.84
C LEU A 160 -5.36 10.19 -13.37
N THR A 161 -4.73 10.91 -12.42
CA THR A 161 -5.14 12.21 -11.87
C THR A 161 -3.95 13.16 -11.65
#